data_AF-A0A4Z0NIN3-F1
#
_entry.id   AF-A0A4Z0NIN3-F1
#
_cell.length_a   1.000
_cell.length_b   1.000
_cell.length_c   1.000
_cell.angle_alpha   90.00
_cell.angle_beta   90.00
_cell.angle_gamma   90.00
#
_symmetry.space_group_name_H-M   'P 1'
#
loop_
_entity.id
_entity.type
_entity.pdbx_description
1 polymer ?
#
loop_
_entity_poly.entity_id
_entity_poly.type
_entity_poly.pdbx_seq_one_letter_code
_entity_poly.pdbx_strand_id
1 'polypeptide(L)' 'MSTSIPAWLRRRGYSPRTKRVLASACERAARRRAEAAEPGSGGCRIIPFPARPQALARPAPDADAARAGTDAALQA' A
#
# COMPACT_ATOMS: atom_id res chain seq x y z
N MET A 1 0.91 -17.21 31.01
CA MET A 1 1.31 -16.37 29.86
C MET A 1 1.04 -14.91 30.21
N SER A 2 2.07 -14.07 30.27
CA SER A 2 1.95 -12.63 30.53
C SER A 2 1.46 -11.93 29.26
N THR A 3 0.22 -11.45 29.23
CA THR A 3 -0.32 -10.67 28.11
C THR A 3 0.37 -9.31 28.07
N SER A 4 1.22 -9.05 27.07
CA SER A 4 1.92 -7.77 26.95
C SER A 4 0.93 -6.65 26.61
N ILE A 5 1.05 -5.49 27.27
CA ILE A 5 0.18 -4.33 27.01
C ILE A 5 0.56 -3.74 25.63
N PRO A 6 -0.37 -3.66 24.65
CA PRO A 6 -0.08 -3.14 23.32
C PRO A 6 0.44 -1.70 23.33
N ALA A 7 1.31 -1.36 22.38
CA ALA A 7 1.98 -0.05 22.33
C ALA A 7 1.01 1.14 22.33
N TRP A 8 -0.07 1.04 21.54
CA TRP A 8 -1.11 2.06 21.45
C TRP A 8 -1.88 2.25 22.78
N LEU A 9 -1.95 1.22 23.62
CA LEU A 9 -2.66 1.25 24.90
C LEU A 9 -1.78 1.77 26.04
N ARG A 10 -0.45 1.60 25.95
CA ARG A 10 0.50 2.06 26.98
C ARG A 10 0.40 3.56 27.24
N ARG A 11 0.23 4.36 26.18
CA ARG A 11 0.17 5.85 26.22
C ARG A 11 -1.17 6.41 26.71
N ARG A 12 -2.19 5.58 26.89
CA ARG A 12 -3.52 6.04 27.36
C ARG A 12 -3.52 6.23 28.88
N GLY A 13 -4.27 7.22 29.37
CA GLY A 13 -4.40 7.56 30.79
C GLY A 13 -5.19 6.56 31.66
N TYR A 14 -5.37 5.32 31.19
CA TYR A 14 -6.07 4.28 31.94
C TYR A 14 -5.22 3.75 33.09
N SER A 15 -5.88 3.30 34.16
CA SER A 15 -5.23 2.62 35.27
C SER A 15 -4.53 1.32 34.82
N PRO A 16 -3.46 0.86 35.52
CA PRO A 16 -2.73 -0.36 35.16
C PRO A 16 -3.63 -1.60 35.04
N ARG A 17 -4.63 -1.73 35.92
CA ARG A 17 -5.59 -2.83 35.91
C ARG A 17 -6.44 -2.82 34.62
N THR A 18 -6.97 -1.67 34.25
CA THR A 18 -7.78 -1.49 33.03
C THR A 18 -6.97 -1.85 31.79
N LYS A 19 -5.70 -1.44 31.71
CA LYS A 19 -4.82 -1.78 30.60
C LYS A 19 -4.64 -3.29 30.43
N ARG A 20 -4.49 -4.05 31.53
CA ARG A 20 -4.38 -5.52 31.48
C ARG A 20 -5.68 -6.18 31.03
N VAL A 21 -6.84 -5.71 31.52
CA VAL A 21 -8.15 -6.23 31.11
C VAL A 21 -8.34 -6.05 29.60
N LEU A 22 -8.11 -4.85 29.09
CA LEU A 22 -8.22 -4.55 27.66
C LEU A 22 -7.23 -5.35 26.82
N ALA A 23 -5.95 -5.46 27.24
CA ALA A 23 -4.97 -6.26 26.54
C ALA A 23 -5.42 -7.74 26.42
N SER A 24 -5.89 -8.33 27.52
CA SER A 24 -6.41 -9.71 27.51
C SER A 24 -7.66 -9.87 26.64
N ALA A 25 -8.54 -8.88 26.62
CA ALA A 25 -9.75 -8.89 25.82
C ALA A 25 -9.43 -8.80 24.32
N CYS A 26 -8.47 -7.94 23.94
CA CYS A 26 -7.96 -7.86 22.58
C CYS A 26 -7.34 -9.18 22.13
N GLU A 27 -6.55 -9.84 22.98
CA GLU A 27 -5.95 -11.14 22.65
C GLU A 27 -7.02 -12.22 22.46
N ARG A 28 -8.00 -12.32 23.36
CA ARG A 28 -9.14 -13.25 23.20
C ARG A 28 -9.93 -12.97 21.92
N ALA A 29 -10.16 -11.69 21.59
CA ALA A 29 -10.84 -11.31 20.37
C ALA A 29 -10.01 -11.65 19.12
N ALA A 30 -8.68 -11.47 19.16
CA ALA A 30 -7.80 -11.84 18.06
C ALA A 30 -7.79 -13.35 17.83
N ARG A 31 -7.69 -14.16 18.90
CA ARG A 31 -7.77 -15.63 18.81
C ARG A 31 -9.09 -16.08 18.21
N ARG A 32 -10.22 -15.54 18.69
CA ARG A 32 -11.55 -15.83 18.12
C ARG A 32 -11.67 -15.46 16.65
N ARG A 33 -11.04 -14.37 16.19
CA ARG A 33 -11.02 -14.03 14.76
C ARG A 33 -10.14 -14.97 13.95
N ALA A 34 -9.04 -15.46 14.52
CA ALA A 34 -8.19 -16.44 13.86
C ALA A 34 -8.89 -17.81 13.76
N GLU A 35 -9.64 -18.20 14.79
CA GLU A 35 -10.45 -19.42 14.79
C GLU A 35 -11.67 -19.31 13.85
N ALA A 36 -12.32 -18.14 13.80
CA ALA A 36 -13.43 -17.86 12.90
C ALA A 36 -13.00 -17.46 11.48
N ALA A 37 -11.70 -17.43 11.19
CA ALA A 37 -11.22 -17.24 9.83
C ALA A 37 -11.49 -18.54 9.06
N GLU A 38 -12.67 -18.62 8.46
CA GLU A 38 -12.94 -19.55 7.36
C GLU A 38 -11.74 -19.51 6.39
N PRO A 39 -11.16 -20.66 6.01
CA PRO A 39 -9.98 -20.72 5.15
C PRO A 39 -10.33 -20.23 3.74
N GLY A 40 -10.38 -18.92 3.56
CA GLY A 40 -10.75 -18.29 2.29
C GLY A 40 -11.26 -16.86 2.36
N SER A 41 -11.69 -16.35 3.54
CA SER A 41 -12.34 -15.02 3.61
C SER A 41 -11.45 -13.87 4.13
N GLY A 42 -10.20 -14.15 4.51
CA GLY A 42 -9.31 -13.16 5.16
C GLY A 42 -8.27 -12.49 4.26
N GLY A 43 -8.22 -12.81 2.98
CA GLY A 43 -7.30 -12.18 2.03
C GLY A 43 -7.85 -10.84 1.53
N CYS A 44 -6.99 -9.81 1.49
CA CYS A 44 -7.29 -8.63 0.69
C CYS A 44 -7.43 -9.06 -0.77
N ARG A 45 -8.68 -9.11 -1.28
CA ARG A 45 -8.93 -9.42 -2.69
C ARG A 45 -8.46 -8.22 -3.51
N ILE A 46 -7.32 -8.36 -4.19
CA ILE A 46 -6.84 -7.37 -5.15
C ILE A 46 -7.82 -7.39 -6.32
N ILE A 47 -8.66 -6.36 -6.42
CA ILE A 47 -9.52 -6.15 -7.58
C ILE A 47 -8.66 -5.46 -8.64
N PRO A 48 -8.48 -6.06 -9.83
CA PRO A 48 -7.67 -5.44 -10.87
C PRO A 48 -8.34 -4.15 -11.34
N PHE A 49 -7.56 -3.07 -11.44
CA PHE A 49 -8.03 -1.85 -12.06
C PHE A 49 -8.13 -2.06 -13.59
N PRO A 50 -9.20 -1.62 -14.26
CA PRO A 50 -9.32 -1.77 -15.70
C PRO A 50 -8.13 -1.09 -16.41
N ALA A 51 -7.49 -1.82 -17.33
CA ALA A 51 -6.38 -1.29 -18.11
C ALA A 51 -6.85 -0.08 -18.92
N ARG A 52 -6.12 1.04 -18.83
CA ARG A 52 -6.34 2.18 -19.71
C ARG A 52 -6.13 1.70 -21.16
N PRO A 53 -7.04 1.99 -22.11
CA PRO A 53 -6.78 1.71 -23.51
C PRO A 53 -5.47 2.42 -23.88
N GLN A 54 -4.53 1.67 -24.46
CA GLN A 54 -3.29 2.24 -24.96
C GLN A 54 -3.65 3.33 -25.96
N ALA A 55 -3.28 4.57 -25.67
CA ALA A 55 -3.43 5.66 -26.60
C ALA A 55 -2.70 5.28 -27.89
N LEU A 56 -3.39 5.37 -29.03
CA LEU A 56 -2.82 5.17 -30.36
C LEU A 56 -1.50 5.95 -30.45
N ALA A 57 -0.44 5.24 -30.86
CA ALA A 57 0.89 5.79 -30.97
C ALA A 57 0.86 7.12 -31.74
N ARG A 58 1.24 8.21 -31.06
CA ARG A 58 1.53 9.47 -31.75
C ARG A 58 2.83 9.24 -32.51
N PRO A 59 2.87 9.39 -33.85
CA PRO A 59 4.13 9.28 -34.57
C PRO A 59 5.09 10.34 -34.02
N ALA A 60 6.33 9.90 -33.74
CA ALA A 60 7.40 10.78 -33.31
C ALA A 60 7.65 11.83 -34.41
N PRO A 61 7.88 13.12 -34.06
CA PRO A 61 8.29 14.10 -35.05
C PRO A 61 9.68 13.73 -35.58
N ASP A 62 9.82 13.80 -36.90
CA ASP A 62 10.95 13.31 -37.68
C ASP A 62 12.28 13.90 -37.17
N ALA A 63 13.19 13.03 -36.70
CA ALA A 63 14.50 13.41 -36.16
C ALA A 63 15.45 14.00 -37.22
N ASP A 64 15.07 13.95 -38.49
CA ASP A 64 15.89 14.39 -39.61
C ASP A 64 15.86 15.92 -39.83
N ALA A 65 14.83 16.63 -39.36
CA ALA A 65 14.77 18.09 -39.45
C ALA A 65 15.80 18.79 -38.52
N ALA A 66 16.24 18.12 -37.45
CA ALA A 66 17.16 18.70 -36.47
C ALA A 66 18.63 18.71 -36.95
N ARG A 67 19.03 17.81 -37.86
CA ARG A 67 20.42 17.76 -38.39
C ARG A 67 20.69 18.77 -39.50
N ALA A 68 19.67 19.14 -40.28
CA ALA A 68 19.82 20.12 -41.35
C ALA A 68 20.16 21.53 -40.83
N GLY A 69 19.68 21.90 -39.64
CA GLY A 69 19.98 23.20 -39.04
C GLY A 69 21.40 23.31 -38.45
N THR A 70 22.00 22.20 -38.04
CA THR A 70 23.33 22.21 -37.42
C THR A 70 24.48 22.27 -38.44
N ASP A 71 24.30 21.71 -39.63
CA ASP A 71 25.33 21.74 -40.69
C ASP A 71 25.42 23.12 -41.37
N ALA A 72 24.30 23.83 -41.50
CA ALA A 72 24.27 25.19 -42.04
C ALA A 72 24.94 26.22 -41.11
N ALA A 73 25.00 25.94 -39.80
CA ALA A 73 25.63 26.82 -38.82
C ALA A 73 27.16 26.64 -38.73
N LEU A 74 27.72 25.57 -39.31
CA LEU A 74 29.16 25.25 -39.24
C LEU A 74 29.94 25.68 -40.50
N GLN A 75 29.25 26.12 -41.56
CA GLN A 75 29.85 26.61 -42.80
C GLN A 75 29.77 28.14 -42.99
N ALA A 76 29.44 28.90 -41.93
CA ALA A 76 29.40 30.37 -41.95
C ALA A 76 30.61 31.00 -41.25
#